data_AF-A0A5A8DYQ6-F1
#
_entry.id   AF-A0A5A8DYQ6-F1
#
_cell.length_a   1.000
_cell.length_b   1.000
_cell.length_c   1.000
_cell.angle_alpha   90.00
_cell.angle_beta   90.00
_cell.angle_gamma   90.00
#
_symmetry.space_group_name_H-M   'P 1'
#
loop_
_entity.id
_entity.type
_entity.pdbx_description
1 polymer ?
#
loop_
_entity_poly.entity_id
_entity_poly.type
_entity_poly.pdbx_seq_one_letter_code
_entity_poly.pdbx_strand_id
1 'polypeptide(L)'
;MATTAPDPLFMVKNNYFLGSFQLAISEASSSRAAGAALKLERDVFVYRSYIASGKPVVVLDEVKAGTSDLELALVRLHAELASGKVTADAAKAALAEKTDEIMGRPAASNGALVRAIAATLAGACGDHAMALSLVRHRESLEQMALEVASLLAIDRADLAGETVATMRKLDDEAPLAVLASAWVNQSSGRERANDAAAAFLELIDKFGPNQQLLAGLGAACMAAGRFEDAQEHLVKAASSGPASPAVLANLIACSRHTGKPAEATRRLADELERDHADTPLAQASATARAAAARACGTA
;
A
#
# COMPACT_ATOMS: atom_id res chain seq x y z
N MET A 1 32.82 -2.65 3.58
CA MET A 1 32.22 -3.90 3.07
C MET A 1 31.53 -4.58 4.24
N ALA A 2 30.25 -4.28 4.45
CA ALA A 2 29.47 -4.92 5.50
C ALA A 2 29.14 -6.34 5.05
N THR A 3 29.43 -7.30 5.91
CA THR A 3 29.18 -8.73 5.73
C THR A 3 27.74 -8.99 5.32
N THR A 4 27.56 -9.57 4.13
CA THR A 4 26.30 -10.04 3.53
C THR A 4 25.77 -11.27 4.29
N ALA A 5 25.42 -11.09 5.56
CA ALA A 5 24.55 -12.05 6.22
C ALA A 5 23.15 -11.89 5.61
N PRO A 6 22.48 -12.97 5.19
CA PRO A 6 21.12 -12.88 4.68
C PRO A 6 20.21 -12.26 5.74
N ASP A 7 19.41 -11.26 5.36
CA ASP A 7 18.48 -10.58 6.26
C ASP A 7 17.50 -11.63 6.83
N PRO A 8 17.50 -11.89 8.15
CA PRO A 8 16.65 -12.90 8.76
C PRO A 8 15.15 -12.58 8.65
N LEU A 9 14.78 -11.33 8.33
CA LEU A 9 13.41 -10.89 8.10
C LEU A 9 13.06 -10.71 6.62
N PHE A 10 13.94 -11.12 5.69
CA PHE A 10 13.76 -10.96 4.24
C PHE A 10 12.38 -11.42 3.75
N MET A 11 11.96 -12.63 4.13
CA MET A 11 10.65 -13.18 3.72
C MET A 11 9.47 -12.43 4.33
N VAL A 12 9.60 -11.99 5.59
CA VAL A 12 8.57 -11.19 6.27
C VAL A 12 8.35 -9.86 5.55
N LYS A 13 9.45 -9.17 5.23
CA LYS A 13 9.45 -7.88 4.52
C LYS A 13 8.86 -8.02 3.11
N ASN A 14 9.31 -9.00 2.34
CA ASN A 14 8.80 -9.21 0.98
C ASN A 14 7.30 -9.54 0.97
N ASN A 15 6.84 -10.44 1.85
CA ASN A 15 5.42 -10.75 1.96
C ASN A 15 4.59 -9.52 2.36
N TYR A 16 5.11 -8.68 3.26
CA TYR A 16 4.45 -7.42 3.62
C TYR A 16 4.37 -6.46 2.43
N PHE A 17 5.49 -6.21 1.74
CA PHE A 17 5.54 -5.27 0.62
C PHE A 17 4.66 -5.69 -0.57
N LEU A 18 4.51 -6.99 -0.81
CA LEU A 18 3.70 -7.52 -1.90
C LEU A 18 2.22 -7.65 -1.55
N GLY A 19 1.81 -7.34 -0.31
CA GLY A 19 0.41 -7.42 0.11
C GLY A 19 -0.04 -8.78 0.67
N SER A 20 0.89 -9.73 0.80
CA SER A 20 0.64 -11.06 1.38
C SER A 20 0.72 -11.00 2.91
N PHE A 21 -0.10 -10.16 3.54
CA PHE A 21 -0.01 -9.84 4.97
C PHE A 21 -0.16 -11.05 5.92
N GLN A 22 -1.05 -11.99 5.60
CA GLN A 22 -1.20 -13.21 6.42
C GLN A 22 0.06 -14.08 6.37
N LEU A 23 0.71 -14.20 5.20
CA LEU A 23 1.98 -14.91 5.07
C LEU A 23 3.12 -14.18 5.78
N ALA A 24 3.12 -12.85 5.76
CA ALA A 24 4.09 -12.05 6.53
C ALA A 24 3.98 -12.32 8.04
N ILE A 25 2.76 -12.38 8.58
CA ILE A 25 2.49 -12.68 9.99
C ILE A 25 2.90 -14.12 10.33
N SER A 26 2.54 -15.11 9.50
CA SER A 26 2.91 -16.50 9.74
C SER A 26 4.43 -16.69 9.71
N GLU A 27 5.13 -16.06 8.77
CA GLU A 27 6.59 -16.16 8.72
C GLU A 27 7.28 -15.42 9.86
N ALA A 28 6.73 -14.29 10.30
CA ALA A 28 7.23 -13.59 11.47
C ALA A 28 7.15 -14.50 12.72
N SER A 29 6.06 -15.26 12.88
CA SER A 29 5.90 -16.20 14.00
C SER A 29 6.91 -17.35 13.99
N SER A 30 7.32 -17.80 12.79
CA SER A 30 8.31 -18.86 12.58
C SER A 30 9.76 -18.35 12.64
N SER A 31 9.97 -17.05 12.49
CA SER A 31 11.32 -16.46 12.43
C SER A 31 12.00 -16.45 13.80
N ARG A 32 13.23 -16.97 13.86
CA ARG A 32 14.10 -16.89 15.05
C ARG A 32 14.80 -15.54 15.10
N ALA A 33 14.05 -14.47 15.37
CA ALA A 33 14.63 -13.14 15.56
C ALA A 33 15.51 -13.09 16.82
N ALA A 34 16.83 -13.01 16.63
CA ALA A 34 17.81 -12.89 17.71
C ALA A 34 18.14 -11.41 17.96
N GLY A 35 18.06 -10.98 19.23
CA GLY A 35 18.34 -9.59 19.65
C GLY A 35 17.11 -8.70 19.74
N ALA A 36 17.17 -7.67 20.59
CA ALA A 36 16.04 -6.79 20.87
C ALA A 36 15.65 -5.94 19.64
N ALA A 37 16.63 -5.40 18.91
CA ALA A 37 16.38 -4.57 17.73
C ALA A 37 15.67 -5.34 16.59
N LEU A 38 16.08 -6.58 16.34
CA LEU A 38 15.49 -7.41 15.29
C LEU A 38 14.09 -7.91 15.67
N LYS A 39 13.85 -8.19 16.96
CA LYS A 39 12.51 -8.49 17.46
C LYS A 39 11.57 -7.31 17.29
N LEU A 40 12.03 -6.10 17.64
CA LEU A 40 11.26 -4.88 17.44
C LEU A 40 10.92 -4.67 15.96
N GLU A 41 11.88 -4.82 15.05
CA GLU A 41 11.65 -4.70 13.61
C GLU A 41 10.62 -5.73 13.11
N ARG A 42 10.75 -7.00 13.54
CA ARG A 42 9.77 -8.04 13.23
C ARG A 42 8.36 -7.64 13.71
N ASP A 43 8.24 -7.22 14.96
CA ASP A 43 6.95 -6.87 15.56
C ASP A 43 6.31 -5.67 14.83
N VAL A 44 7.12 -4.69 14.40
CA VAL A 44 6.67 -3.58 13.54
C VAL A 44 6.04 -4.10 12.25
N PHE A 45 6.68 -5.03 11.53
CA PHE A 45 6.10 -5.58 10.29
C PHE A 45 4.83 -6.41 10.55
N VAL A 46 4.75 -7.13 11.67
CA VAL A 46 3.54 -7.84 12.10
C VAL A 46 2.40 -6.85 12.33
N TYR A 47 2.63 -5.80 13.11
CA TYR A 47 1.60 -4.79 13.41
C TYR A 47 1.17 -4.00 12.17
N ARG A 48 2.12 -3.63 11.30
CA ARG A 48 1.78 -3.00 10.01
C ARG A 48 0.96 -3.93 9.13
N SER A 49 1.22 -5.24 9.16
CA SER A 49 0.43 -6.26 8.44
C SER A 49 -0.99 -6.37 9.00
N TYR A 50 -1.19 -6.28 10.32
CA TYR A 50 -2.52 -6.23 10.93
C TYR A 50 -3.31 -4.99 10.53
N ILE A 51 -2.67 -3.81 10.54
CA ILE A 51 -3.29 -2.55 10.09
C ILE A 51 -3.72 -2.69 8.62
N ALA A 52 -2.81 -3.12 7.75
CA ALA A 52 -3.08 -3.25 6.32
C ALA A 52 -4.12 -4.35 5.98
N SER A 53 -4.30 -5.34 6.86
CA SER A 53 -5.34 -6.37 6.76
C SER A 53 -6.71 -5.92 7.31
N GLY A 54 -6.87 -4.65 7.69
CA GLY A 54 -8.12 -4.14 8.28
C GLY A 54 -8.37 -4.61 9.72
N LYS A 55 -7.33 -5.00 10.45
CA LYS A 55 -7.40 -5.44 11.86
C LYS A 55 -6.61 -4.53 12.81
N PRO A 56 -6.83 -3.20 12.79
CA PRO A 56 -6.08 -2.27 13.64
C PRO A 56 -6.32 -2.47 15.14
N VAL A 57 -7.46 -3.06 15.53
CA VAL A 57 -7.81 -3.35 16.94
C VAL A 57 -6.75 -4.22 17.62
N VAL A 58 -6.20 -5.22 16.92
CA VAL A 58 -5.14 -6.10 17.46
C VAL A 58 -3.93 -5.28 17.90
N VAL A 59 -3.53 -4.31 17.08
CA VAL A 59 -2.39 -3.43 17.39
C VAL A 59 -2.70 -2.52 18.57
N LEU A 60 -3.93 -2.03 18.67
CA LEU A 60 -4.36 -1.14 19.76
C LEU A 60 -4.44 -1.83 21.12
N ASP A 61 -4.69 -3.15 21.13
CA ASP A 61 -4.75 -3.95 22.35
C ASP A 61 -3.35 -4.38 22.81
N GLU A 62 -2.44 -4.68 21.88
CA GLU A 62 -1.08 -5.12 22.20
C GLU A 62 -0.10 -3.97 22.48
N VAL A 63 -0.14 -2.89 21.68
CA VAL A 63 0.79 -1.77 21.78
C VAL A 63 0.20 -0.71 22.70
N LYS A 64 0.72 -0.54 23.92
CA LYS A 64 0.14 0.41 24.89
C LYS A 64 0.35 1.87 24.48
N ALA A 65 -0.61 2.73 24.85
CA ALA A 65 -0.47 4.18 24.76
C ALA A 65 0.73 4.66 25.61
N GLY A 66 1.52 5.60 25.06
CA GLY A 66 2.71 6.12 25.75
C GLY A 66 3.92 5.18 25.75
N THR A 67 3.97 4.19 24.86
CA THR A 67 5.16 3.36 24.65
C THR A 67 6.39 4.22 24.35
N SER A 68 7.53 3.88 24.95
CA SER A 68 8.81 4.60 24.78
C SER A 68 9.46 4.36 23.41
N ASP A 69 9.15 3.23 22.78
CA ASP A 69 9.64 2.90 21.44
C ASP A 69 8.90 3.74 20.39
N LEU A 70 9.62 4.65 19.76
CA LEU A 70 9.10 5.55 18.73
C LEU A 70 8.49 4.77 17.56
N GLU A 71 9.10 3.65 17.17
CA GLU A 71 8.59 2.73 16.15
C GLU A 71 7.16 2.27 16.46
N LEU A 72 6.95 1.77 17.68
CA LEU A 72 5.64 1.25 18.11
C LEU A 72 4.64 2.38 18.36
N ALA A 73 5.10 3.54 18.83
CA ALA A 73 4.26 4.73 18.98
C ALA A 73 3.69 5.20 17.63
N LEU A 74 4.51 5.22 16.56
CA LEU A 74 4.05 5.57 15.22
C LEU A 74 3.11 4.52 14.62
N VAL A 75 3.42 3.23 14.82
CA VAL A 75 2.54 2.13 14.40
C VAL A 75 1.19 2.19 15.10
N ARG A 76 1.17 2.50 16.40
CA ARG A 76 -0.07 2.69 17.16
C ARG A 76 -0.86 3.89 16.63
N LEU A 77 -0.22 5.03 16.39
CA LEU A 77 -0.89 6.20 15.81
C LEU A 77 -1.52 5.88 14.45
N HIS A 78 -0.84 5.08 13.62
CA HIS A 78 -1.40 4.59 12.36
C HIS A 78 -2.60 3.65 12.58
N ALA A 79 -2.57 2.77 13.59
CA ALA A 79 -3.73 1.95 13.95
C ALA A 79 -4.91 2.79 14.48
N GLU A 80 -4.65 3.87 15.23
CA GLU A 80 -5.67 4.82 15.70
C GLU A 80 -6.33 5.56 14.53
N LEU A 81 -5.54 5.98 13.53
CA LEU A 81 -6.05 6.55 12.28
C LEU A 81 -6.90 5.52 11.51
N ALA A 82 -6.38 4.31 11.29
CA ALA A 82 -7.04 3.26 10.51
C ALA A 82 -8.32 2.72 11.17
N SER A 83 -8.47 2.86 12.49
CA SER A 83 -9.68 2.51 13.22
C SER A 83 -10.69 3.66 13.35
N GLY A 84 -10.39 4.83 12.79
CA GLY A 84 -11.23 6.03 12.89
C GLY A 84 -11.23 6.68 14.28
N LYS A 85 -10.36 6.26 15.20
CA LYS A 85 -10.24 6.87 16.54
C LYS A 85 -9.62 8.26 16.49
N VAL A 86 -8.81 8.53 15.47
CA VAL A 86 -8.12 9.80 15.25
C VAL A 86 -8.36 10.25 13.81
N THR A 87 -8.60 11.54 13.60
CA THR A 87 -8.77 12.12 12.26
C THR A 87 -7.42 12.27 11.55
N ALA A 88 -7.44 12.33 10.22
CA ALA A 88 -6.22 12.56 9.44
C ALA A 88 -5.47 13.84 9.88
N ASP A 89 -6.19 14.92 10.20
CA ASP A 89 -5.57 16.18 10.63
C ASP A 89 -4.94 16.08 12.02
N ALA A 90 -5.58 15.38 12.96
CA ALA A 90 -5.00 15.13 14.27
C ALA A 90 -3.76 14.23 14.18
N ALA A 91 -3.79 13.22 13.31
CA ALA A 91 -2.63 12.36 13.05
C ALA A 91 -1.46 13.14 12.40
N LYS A 92 -1.74 14.06 11.46
CA LYS A 92 -0.72 14.96 10.89
C LYS A 92 -0.08 15.85 11.96
N ALA A 93 -0.89 16.44 12.84
CA ALA A 93 -0.38 17.28 13.92
C ALA A 93 0.53 16.48 14.87
N ALA A 94 0.10 15.30 15.31
CA ALA A 94 0.89 14.42 16.16
C ALA A 94 2.19 13.94 15.48
N LEU A 95 2.17 13.72 14.16
CA LEU A 95 3.36 13.37 13.40
C LEU A 95 4.33 14.57 13.28
N ALA A 96 3.82 15.77 13.06
CA ALA A 96 4.62 16.99 12.98
C ALA A 96 5.39 17.25 14.29
N GLU A 97 4.74 17.07 15.44
CA GLU A 97 5.39 17.18 16.77
C GLU A 97 6.55 16.20 16.95
N LYS A 98 6.48 15.03 16.32
CA LYS A 98 7.51 13.97 16.40
C LYS A 98 8.57 14.06 15.32
N THR A 99 8.44 14.97 14.36
CA THR A 99 9.30 15.00 13.17
C THR A 99 10.77 15.26 13.51
N ASP A 100 11.05 16.17 14.45
CA ASP A 100 12.43 16.45 14.89
C ASP A 100 13.08 15.23 15.55
N GLU A 101 12.31 14.49 16.37
CA GLU A 101 12.76 13.24 17.00
C GLU A 101 13.03 12.15 15.95
N ILE A 102 12.15 12.02 14.96
CA ILE A 102 12.26 11.06 13.84
C ILE A 102 13.51 11.36 13.01
N MET A 103 13.73 12.64 12.66
CA MET A 103 14.87 13.05 11.84
C MET A 103 16.20 12.97 12.60
N GLY A 104 16.17 13.22 13.91
CA GLY A 104 17.34 13.11 14.79
C GLY A 104 17.85 11.70 15.02
N ARG A 105 17.09 10.64 14.69
CA ARG A 105 17.56 9.26 14.85
C ARG A 105 18.62 8.86 13.82
N PRO A 106 19.79 8.33 14.25
CA PRO A 106 20.79 7.80 13.33
C PRO A 106 20.27 6.61 12.52
N ALA A 107 20.76 6.46 11.29
CA ALA A 107 20.47 5.33 10.41
C ALA A 107 20.77 3.96 11.07
N ALA A 108 21.88 3.89 11.81
CA ALA A 108 22.33 2.69 12.53
C ALA A 108 21.41 2.26 13.69
N SER A 109 20.42 3.07 14.06
CA SER A 109 19.49 2.84 15.17
C SER A 109 18.04 2.75 14.68
N ASN A 110 17.80 1.94 13.64
CA ASN A 110 16.49 1.81 12.97
C ASN A 110 15.93 3.13 12.41
N GLY A 111 16.77 4.15 12.20
CA GLY A 111 16.32 5.45 11.70
C GLY A 111 15.61 5.36 10.34
N ALA A 112 16.07 4.45 9.46
CA ALA A 112 15.41 4.20 8.18
C ALA A 112 13.99 3.62 8.36
N LEU A 113 13.82 2.67 9.29
CA LEU A 113 12.53 2.06 9.61
C LEU A 113 11.55 3.09 10.21
N VAL A 114 12.00 3.87 11.20
CA VAL A 114 11.17 4.92 11.81
C VAL A 114 10.68 5.92 10.77
N ARG A 115 11.56 6.40 9.89
CA ARG A 115 11.20 7.31 8.79
C ARG A 115 10.24 6.66 7.80
N ALA A 116 10.40 5.36 7.50
CA ALA A 116 9.48 4.63 6.63
C ALA A 116 8.07 4.49 7.24
N ILE A 117 7.96 4.19 8.54
CA ILE A 117 6.68 4.14 9.24
C ILE A 117 6.02 5.53 9.24
N ALA A 118 6.79 6.56 9.57
CA ALA A 118 6.33 7.95 9.58
C ALA A 118 5.84 8.40 8.20
N ALA A 119 6.58 8.10 7.13
CA ALA A 119 6.19 8.43 5.77
C ALA A 119 4.95 7.64 5.30
N THR A 120 4.81 6.38 5.71
CA THR A 120 3.59 5.59 5.47
C THR A 120 2.38 6.25 6.12
N LEU A 121 2.51 6.70 7.37
CA LEU A 121 1.45 7.42 8.10
C LEU A 121 1.12 8.76 7.44
N ALA A 122 2.13 9.55 7.06
CA ALA A 122 1.93 10.81 6.35
C ALA A 122 1.16 10.60 5.03
N GLY A 123 1.52 9.57 4.27
CA GLY A 123 0.82 9.17 3.04
C GLY A 123 -0.63 8.76 3.31
N ALA A 124 -0.90 7.99 4.37
CA ALA A 124 -2.26 7.61 4.78
C ALA A 124 -3.12 8.83 5.16
N CYS A 125 -2.50 9.88 5.69
CA CYS A 125 -3.15 11.16 5.96
C CYS A 125 -3.33 12.05 4.72
N GLY A 126 -2.77 11.67 3.56
CA GLY A 126 -2.72 12.48 2.34
C GLY A 126 -1.70 13.63 2.38
N ASP A 127 -0.76 13.63 3.33
CA ASP A 127 0.33 14.61 3.40
C ASP A 127 1.59 14.09 2.71
N HIS A 128 1.56 14.09 1.38
CA HIS A 128 2.68 13.63 0.55
C HIS A 128 3.90 14.55 0.65
N ALA A 129 3.72 15.83 0.99
CA ALA A 129 4.83 16.75 1.21
C ALA A 129 5.64 16.36 2.45
N MET A 130 4.96 16.06 3.56
CA MET A 130 5.60 15.53 4.77
C MET A 130 6.26 14.18 4.48
N ALA A 131 5.57 13.26 3.79
CA ALA A 131 6.12 11.95 3.44
C ALA A 131 7.45 12.07 2.66
N LEU A 132 7.50 12.93 1.64
CA LEU A 132 8.72 13.19 0.85
C LEU A 132 9.83 13.83 1.69
N SER A 133 9.48 14.69 2.65
CA SER A 133 10.47 15.30 3.54
C SER A 133 11.17 14.26 4.43
N LEU A 134 10.41 13.28 4.93
CA LEU A 134 10.88 12.21 5.82
C LEU A 134 11.78 11.21 5.08
N VAL A 135 11.57 11.01 3.77
CA VAL A 135 12.37 10.07 2.94
C VAL A 135 13.40 10.77 2.05
N ARG A 136 13.64 12.08 2.23
CA ARG A 136 14.60 12.85 1.43
C ARG A 136 16.00 12.23 1.40
N HIS A 137 16.46 11.75 2.55
CA HIS A 137 17.73 11.04 2.71
C HIS A 137 17.48 9.53 2.84
N ARG A 138 16.88 8.95 1.80
CA ARG A 138 16.58 7.52 1.69
C ARG A 138 17.85 6.68 1.60
N GLU A 139 17.90 5.63 2.39
CA GLU A 139 19.00 4.66 2.46
C GLU A 139 18.51 3.22 2.22
N SER A 140 17.20 2.99 2.34
CA SER A 140 16.56 1.68 2.14
C SER A 140 15.65 1.68 0.91
N LEU A 141 15.48 0.51 0.30
CA LEU A 141 14.53 0.32 -0.81
C LEU A 141 13.10 0.67 -0.40
N GLU A 142 12.71 0.45 0.85
CA GLU A 142 11.40 0.84 1.38
C GLU A 142 11.17 2.35 1.32
N GLN A 143 12.13 3.15 1.76
CA GLN A 143 12.04 4.61 1.67
C GLN A 143 11.97 5.09 0.23
N MET A 144 12.70 4.45 -0.69
CA MET A 144 12.62 4.76 -2.12
C MET A 144 11.25 4.41 -2.71
N ALA A 145 10.66 3.28 -2.32
CA ALA A 145 9.31 2.91 -2.77
C ALA A 145 8.24 3.87 -2.23
N LEU A 146 8.39 4.35 -0.98
CA LEU A 146 7.51 5.37 -0.40
C LEU A 146 7.66 6.73 -1.09
N GLU A 147 8.87 7.09 -1.49
CA GLU A 147 9.12 8.27 -2.33
C GLU A 147 8.41 8.13 -3.68
N VAL A 148 8.56 6.99 -4.37
CA VAL A 148 7.85 6.70 -5.63
C VAL A 148 6.34 6.81 -5.45
N ALA A 149 5.77 6.17 -4.44
CA ALA A 149 4.33 6.22 -4.18
C ALA A 149 3.85 7.66 -3.91
N SER A 150 4.61 8.45 -3.14
CA SER A 150 4.28 9.84 -2.84
C SER A 150 4.41 10.75 -4.07
N LEU A 151 5.44 10.54 -4.91
CA LEU A 151 5.63 11.27 -6.17
C LEU A 151 4.52 10.99 -7.17
N LEU A 152 4.09 9.73 -7.28
CA LEU A 152 2.96 9.35 -8.13
C LEU A 152 1.64 9.97 -7.63
N ALA A 153 1.45 10.06 -6.31
CA ALA A 153 0.26 10.68 -5.73
C ALA A 153 0.18 12.21 -5.97
N ILE A 154 1.30 12.86 -6.28
CA ILE A 154 1.36 14.29 -6.66
C ILE A 154 1.56 14.50 -8.18
N ASP A 155 1.25 13.48 -8.99
CA ASP A 155 1.36 13.49 -10.46
C ASP A 155 2.78 13.79 -11.00
N ARG A 156 3.82 13.41 -10.26
CA ARG A 156 5.25 13.55 -10.66
C ARG A 156 5.88 12.22 -11.06
N ALA A 157 5.33 11.61 -12.11
CA ALA A 157 5.81 10.35 -12.66
C ALA A 157 7.24 10.42 -13.23
N ASP A 158 7.68 11.62 -13.63
CA ASP A 158 9.04 11.90 -14.09
C ASP A 158 10.08 11.59 -13.00
N LEU A 159 9.92 12.20 -11.83
CA LEU A 159 10.82 11.98 -10.68
C LEU A 159 10.69 10.57 -10.13
N ALA A 160 9.47 9.99 -10.15
CA ALA A 160 9.25 8.62 -9.71
C ALA A 160 10.07 7.63 -10.56
N GLY A 161 10.15 7.87 -11.88
CA GLY A 161 10.99 7.08 -12.80
C GLY A 161 12.48 7.16 -12.48
N GLU A 162 12.99 8.33 -12.08
CA GLU A 162 14.38 8.50 -11.65
C GLU A 162 14.69 7.72 -10.36
N THR A 163 13.77 7.74 -9.39
CA THR A 163 13.91 6.95 -8.17
C THR A 163 13.87 5.45 -8.47
N VAL A 164 12.96 4.97 -9.35
CA VAL A 164 12.94 3.56 -9.77
C VAL A 164 14.24 3.15 -10.46
N ALA A 165 14.79 4.01 -11.33
CA ALA A 165 16.10 3.75 -11.95
C ALA A 165 17.22 3.64 -10.91
N THR A 166 17.12 4.40 -9.81
CA THR A 166 18.06 4.30 -8.67
C THR A 166 17.87 3.00 -7.90
N MET A 167 16.62 2.57 -7.66
CA MET A 167 16.31 1.29 -7.01
C MET A 167 16.89 0.11 -7.80
N ARG A 168 16.67 0.07 -9.11
CA ARG A 168 17.19 -0.99 -9.99
C ARG A 168 18.71 -1.04 -10.07
N LYS A 169 19.40 0.09 -9.87
CA LYS A 169 20.87 0.10 -9.78
C LYS A 169 21.39 -0.51 -8.48
N LEU A 170 20.59 -0.47 -7.41
CA LEU A 170 20.95 -1.10 -6.13
C LEU A 170 20.67 -2.59 -6.16
N ASP A 171 19.47 -2.97 -6.62
CA ASP A 171 19.01 -4.34 -6.73
C ASP A 171 17.86 -4.38 -7.76
N ASP A 172 18.13 -4.93 -8.94
CA ASP A 172 17.14 -5.06 -10.02
C ASP A 172 16.19 -6.25 -9.83
N GLU A 173 16.61 -7.25 -9.06
CA GLU A 173 15.80 -8.43 -8.71
C GLU A 173 14.93 -8.21 -7.47
N ALA A 174 15.16 -7.14 -6.71
CA ALA A 174 14.37 -6.79 -5.54
C ALA A 174 12.86 -6.70 -5.90
N PRO A 175 11.98 -7.46 -5.22
CA PRO A 175 10.54 -7.44 -5.51
C PRO A 175 9.94 -6.04 -5.39
N LEU A 176 10.46 -5.24 -4.47
CA LEU A 176 10.02 -3.87 -4.26
C LEU A 176 10.42 -2.93 -5.41
N ALA A 177 11.57 -3.15 -6.06
CA ALA A 177 11.98 -2.39 -7.24
C ALA A 177 11.12 -2.76 -8.46
N VAL A 178 10.80 -4.05 -8.63
CA VAL A 178 9.86 -4.52 -9.67
C VAL A 178 8.47 -3.93 -9.45
N LEU A 179 7.97 -3.95 -8.21
CA LEU A 179 6.67 -3.37 -7.85
C LEU A 179 6.62 -1.86 -8.10
N ALA A 180 7.64 -1.11 -7.65
CA ALA A 180 7.72 0.34 -7.89
C ALA A 180 7.76 0.66 -9.39
N SER A 181 8.46 -0.16 -10.18
CA SER A 181 8.46 -0.03 -11.65
C SER A 181 7.07 -0.24 -12.24
N ALA A 182 6.31 -1.21 -11.73
CA ALA A 182 4.95 -1.47 -12.18
C ALA A 182 4.03 -0.27 -11.94
N TRP A 183 4.15 0.41 -10.78
CA TRP A 183 3.39 1.63 -10.49
C TRP A 183 3.73 2.79 -11.43
N VAL A 184 5.02 3.05 -11.69
CA VAL A 184 5.45 4.10 -12.64
C VAL A 184 4.93 3.78 -14.04
N ASN A 185 5.02 2.53 -14.47
CA ASN A 185 4.52 2.11 -15.79
C ASN A 185 2.99 2.27 -15.89
N GLN A 186 2.24 1.96 -14.83
CA GLN A 186 0.78 2.21 -14.80
C GLN A 186 0.46 3.71 -14.94
N SER A 187 1.21 4.58 -14.26
CA SER A 187 1.00 6.03 -14.34
C SER A 187 1.29 6.62 -15.72
N SER A 188 2.11 5.94 -16.53
CA SER A 188 2.43 6.35 -17.91
C SER A 188 1.30 6.03 -18.91
N GLY A 189 0.20 5.41 -18.45
CA GLY A 189 -0.97 5.10 -19.27
C GLY A 189 -0.75 3.94 -20.25
N ARG A 190 -1.45 4.00 -21.40
CA ARG A 190 -1.54 2.88 -22.35
C ARG A 190 -0.18 2.44 -22.93
N GLU A 191 0.76 3.36 -23.12
CA GLU A 191 2.06 3.08 -23.74
C GLU A 191 2.85 2.03 -22.96
N ARG A 192 2.83 2.11 -21.63
CA ARG A 192 3.55 1.18 -20.73
C ARG A 192 2.63 0.21 -19.97
N ALA A 193 1.36 0.12 -20.37
CA ALA A 193 0.39 -0.75 -19.70
C ALA A 193 0.77 -2.23 -19.78
N ASN A 194 1.34 -2.68 -20.92
CA ASN A 194 1.82 -4.05 -21.07
C ASN A 194 3.05 -4.33 -20.19
N ASP A 195 3.98 -3.37 -20.09
CA ASP A 195 5.15 -3.50 -19.22
C ASP A 195 4.76 -3.55 -17.75
N ALA A 196 3.76 -2.76 -17.34
CA ALA A 196 3.18 -2.85 -16.00
C ALA A 196 2.56 -4.23 -15.75
N ALA A 197 1.76 -4.75 -16.69
CA ALA A 197 1.15 -6.08 -16.57
C ALA A 197 2.21 -7.18 -16.47
N ALA A 198 3.28 -7.11 -17.26
CA ALA A 198 4.39 -8.05 -17.21
C ALA A 198 5.09 -8.04 -15.83
N ALA A 199 5.34 -6.86 -15.26
CA ALA A 199 5.94 -6.74 -13.93
C ALA A 199 5.05 -7.34 -12.82
N PHE A 200 3.73 -7.14 -12.88
CA PHE A 200 2.81 -7.79 -11.93
C PHE A 200 2.75 -9.31 -12.12
N LEU A 201 2.75 -9.81 -13.35
CA LEU A 201 2.79 -11.24 -13.63
C LEU A 201 4.07 -11.87 -13.09
N GLU A 202 5.23 -11.24 -13.28
CA GLU A 202 6.50 -11.70 -12.73
C GLU A 202 6.44 -11.85 -11.20
N LEU A 203 5.85 -10.86 -10.51
CA LEU A 203 5.67 -10.93 -9.06
C LEU A 203 4.70 -12.04 -8.64
N ILE A 204 3.61 -12.24 -9.39
CA ILE A 204 2.64 -13.31 -9.15
C ILE A 204 3.27 -14.69 -9.37
N ASP A 205 4.08 -14.86 -10.42
CA ASP A 205 4.75 -16.13 -10.73
C ASP A 205 5.78 -16.50 -9.65
N LYS A 206 6.48 -15.50 -9.09
CA LYS A 206 7.50 -15.70 -8.04
C LYS A 206 6.91 -15.88 -6.64
N PHE A 207 5.88 -15.11 -6.26
CA PHE A 207 5.38 -15.02 -4.88
C PHE A 207 3.95 -15.55 -4.70
N GLY A 208 3.30 -15.95 -5.79
CA GLY A 208 1.93 -16.41 -5.81
C GLY A 208 0.91 -15.27 -5.97
N PRO A 209 -0.33 -15.61 -6.37
CA PRO A 209 -1.38 -14.63 -6.54
C PRO A 209 -1.90 -14.13 -5.19
N ASN A 210 -1.99 -12.82 -5.03
CA ASN A 210 -2.71 -12.18 -3.94
C ASN A 210 -3.62 -11.07 -4.48
N GLN A 211 -4.51 -10.57 -3.63
CA GLN A 211 -5.53 -9.62 -4.03
C GLN A 211 -4.95 -8.29 -4.54
N GLN A 212 -3.83 -7.82 -3.98
CA GLN A 212 -3.20 -6.55 -4.39
C GLN A 212 -2.50 -6.69 -5.74
N LEU A 213 -1.72 -7.75 -5.95
CA LEU A 213 -1.03 -8.01 -7.21
C LEU A 213 -2.03 -8.29 -8.34
N LEU A 214 -3.09 -9.05 -8.08
CA LEU A 214 -4.15 -9.29 -9.06
C LEU A 214 -4.96 -8.03 -9.38
N ALA A 215 -5.19 -7.15 -8.40
CA ALA A 215 -5.83 -5.86 -8.64
C ALA A 215 -4.95 -4.96 -9.54
N GLY A 216 -3.63 -4.91 -9.27
CA GLY A 216 -2.65 -4.19 -10.08
C GLY A 216 -2.57 -4.75 -11.50
N LEU A 217 -2.51 -6.07 -11.65
CA LEU A 217 -2.53 -6.74 -12.95
C LEU A 217 -3.81 -6.44 -13.72
N GLY A 218 -4.97 -6.52 -13.06
CA GLY A 218 -6.27 -6.18 -13.66
C GLY A 218 -6.31 -4.73 -14.15
N ALA A 219 -5.85 -3.77 -13.33
CA ALA A 219 -5.76 -2.36 -13.72
C ALA A 219 -4.83 -2.15 -14.92
N ALA A 220 -3.67 -2.81 -14.96
CA ALA A 220 -2.74 -2.74 -16.09
C ALA A 220 -3.36 -3.33 -17.38
N CYS A 221 -4.05 -4.47 -17.28
CA CYS A 221 -4.76 -5.08 -18.41
C CYS A 221 -5.88 -4.18 -18.94
N MET A 222 -6.64 -3.53 -18.05
CA MET A 222 -7.64 -2.54 -18.43
C MET A 222 -7.01 -1.34 -19.16
N ALA A 223 -5.87 -0.83 -18.68
CA ALA A 223 -5.14 0.25 -19.34
C ALA A 223 -4.62 -0.15 -20.74
N ALA A 224 -4.26 -1.42 -20.93
CA ALA A 224 -3.91 -2.00 -22.22
C ALA A 224 -5.13 -2.23 -23.14
N GLY A 225 -6.36 -2.13 -22.62
CA GLY A 225 -7.60 -2.41 -23.34
C GLY A 225 -8.00 -3.89 -23.39
N ARG A 226 -7.36 -4.74 -22.60
CA ARG A 226 -7.63 -6.18 -22.48
C ARG A 226 -8.62 -6.41 -21.33
N PHE A 227 -9.88 -6.07 -21.54
CA PHE A 227 -10.90 -6.10 -20.48
C PHE A 227 -11.31 -7.52 -20.09
N GLU A 228 -11.30 -8.47 -21.03
CA GLU A 228 -11.63 -9.87 -20.79
C GLU A 228 -10.61 -10.52 -19.83
N ASP A 229 -9.30 -10.33 -20.11
CA ASP A 229 -8.23 -10.82 -19.23
C ASP A 229 -8.30 -10.15 -17.85
N ALA A 230 -8.51 -8.82 -17.82
CA ALA A 230 -8.64 -8.08 -16.58
C ALA A 230 -9.77 -8.64 -15.71
N GLN A 231 -10.91 -8.97 -16.32
CA GLN A 231 -12.05 -9.55 -15.62
C GLN A 231 -11.70 -10.89 -14.98
N GLU A 232 -10.98 -11.77 -15.67
CA GLU A 232 -10.56 -13.05 -15.11
C GLU A 232 -9.69 -12.87 -13.87
N HIS A 233 -8.67 -12.00 -13.94
CA HIS A 233 -7.77 -11.73 -12.82
C HIS A 233 -8.50 -11.09 -11.63
N LEU A 234 -9.40 -10.15 -11.88
CA LEU A 234 -10.15 -9.46 -10.84
C LEU A 234 -11.18 -10.37 -10.15
N VAL A 235 -11.83 -11.27 -10.89
CA VAL A 235 -12.72 -12.28 -10.31
C VAL A 235 -11.94 -13.27 -9.44
N LYS A 236 -10.75 -13.69 -9.89
CA LYS A 236 -9.83 -14.49 -9.05
C LYS A 236 -9.49 -13.75 -7.75
N ALA A 237 -9.18 -12.45 -7.83
CA ALA A 237 -8.87 -11.62 -6.66
C ALA A 237 -10.05 -11.50 -5.67
N ALA A 238 -11.28 -11.36 -6.17
CA ALA A 238 -12.49 -11.30 -5.36
C ALA A 238 -12.84 -12.66 -4.72
N SER A 239 -12.40 -13.77 -5.32
CA SER A 239 -12.67 -15.12 -4.79
C SER A 239 -11.72 -15.53 -3.66
N SER A 240 -10.59 -14.82 -3.49
CA SER A 240 -9.57 -15.16 -2.48
C SER A 240 -9.90 -14.67 -1.06
N GLY A 241 -10.97 -13.91 -0.85
CA GLY A 241 -11.37 -13.35 0.44
C GLY A 241 -12.28 -12.14 0.28
N PRO A 242 -12.55 -11.37 1.37
CA PRO A 242 -13.29 -10.13 1.30
C PRO A 242 -12.71 -9.20 0.22
N ALA A 243 -13.55 -8.70 -0.68
CA ALA A 243 -13.09 -7.90 -1.81
C ALA A 243 -12.53 -6.54 -1.34
N SER A 244 -11.30 -6.23 -1.72
CA SER A 244 -10.72 -4.92 -1.44
C SER A 244 -11.42 -3.84 -2.27
N PRO A 245 -11.43 -2.58 -1.79
CA PRO A 245 -12.07 -1.47 -2.53
C PRO A 245 -11.54 -1.34 -3.96
N ALA A 246 -10.23 -1.56 -4.14
CA ALA A 246 -9.58 -1.50 -5.45
C ALA A 246 -10.07 -2.60 -6.40
N VAL A 247 -10.26 -3.83 -5.92
CA VAL A 247 -10.79 -4.93 -6.73
C VAL A 247 -12.23 -4.64 -7.15
N LEU A 248 -13.08 -4.20 -6.22
CA LEU A 248 -14.48 -3.87 -6.52
C LEU A 248 -14.59 -2.74 -7.53
N ALA A 249 -13.82 -1.67 -7.38
CA ALA A 249 -13.81 -0.57 -8.33
C ALA A 249 -13.33 -0.97 -9.73
N ASN A 250 -12.26 -1.77 -9.81
CA ASN A 250 -11.77 -2.29 -11.08
C ASN A 250 -12.80 -3.23 -11.72
N LEU A 251 -13.49 -4.07 -10.95
CA LEU A 251 -14.57 -4.93 -11.45
C LEU A 251 -15.78 -4.14 -11.96
N ILE A 252 -16.14 -3.05 -11.28
CA ILE A 252 -17.20 -2.14 -11.71
C ILE A 252 -16.85 -1.52 -13.07
N ALA A 253 -15.64 -0.95 -13.19
CA ALA A 253 -15.17 -0.34 -14.43
C ALA A 253 -15.08 -1.37 -15.56
N CYS A 254 -14.51 -2.56 -15.29
CA CYS A 254 -14.40 -3.63 -16.26
C CYS A 254 -15.77 -4.14 -16.73
N SER A 255 -16.73 -4.32 -15.82
CA SER A 255 -18.08 -4.82 -16.15
C SER A 255 -18.86 -3.84 -17.03
N ARG A 256 -18.63 -2.53 -16.86
CA ARG A 256 -19.21 -1.50 -17.72
C ARG A 256 -18.64 -1.57 -19.14
N HIS A 257 -17.34 -1.83 -19.29
CA HIS A 257 -16.69 -1.94 -20.60
C HIS A 257 -17.03 -3.24 -21.34
N THR A 258 -17.25 -4.35 -20.64
CA THR A 258 -17.62 -5.64 -21.26
C THR A 258 -19.12 -5.78 -21.55
N GLY A 259 -19.92 -4.73 -21.32
CA GLY A 259 -21.35 -4.71 -21.63
C GLY A 259 -22.21 -5.58 -20.69
N LYS A 260 -21.72 -5.89 -19.48
CA LYS A 260 -22.51 -6.64 -18.49
C LYS A 260 -23.75 -5.85 -18.05
N PRO A 261 -24.83 -6.53 -17.62
CA PRO A 261 -26.06 -5.87 -17.22
C PRO A 261 -25.80 -4.88 -16.08
N ALA A 262 -26.43 -3.69 -16.17
CA ALA A 262 -26.27 -2.61 -15.19
C ALA A 262 -26.57 -3.03 -13.75
N GLU A 263 -27.44 -4.03 -13.57
CA GLU A 263 -27.75 -4.60 -12.27
C GLU A 263 -26.53 -5.27 -11.61
N ALA A 264 -25.68 -5.96 -12.39
CA ALA A 264 -24.46 -6.58 -11.86
C ALA A 264 -23.45 -5.52 -11.38
N THR A 265 -23.29 -4.45 -12.15
CA THR A 265 -22.45 -3.31 -11.75
C THR A 265 -23.00 -2.60 -10.51
N ARG A 266 -24.33 -2.46 -10.41
CA ARG A 266 -24.99 -1.84 -9.26
C ARG A 266 -24.76 -2.64 -7.98
N ARG A 267 -24.91 -3.97 -8.02
CA ARG A 267 -24.66 -4.84 -6.87
C ARG A 267 -23.23 -4.68 -6.32
N LEU A 268 -22.23 -4.63 -7.19
CA LEU A 268 -20.83 -4.39 -6.80
C LEU A 268 -20.63 -2.99 -6.20
N ALA A 269 -21.32 -1.99 -6.73
CA ALA A 269 -21.26 -0.62 -6.23
C ALA A 269 -21.94 -0.46 -4.86
N ASP A 270 -23.00 -1.23 -4.61
CA ASP A 270 -23.68 -1.28 -3.31
C ASP A 270 -22.85 -2.07 -2.27
N GLU A 271 -22.10 -3.09 -2.70
CA GLU A 271 -21.11 -3.79 -1.85
C GLU A 271 -19.97 -2.85 -1.44
N LEU A 272 -19.41 -2.08 -2.38
CA LEU A 272 -18.36 -1.11 -2.11
C LEU A 272 -18.79 -0.04 -1.09
N GLU A 273 -20.02 0.47 -1.21
CA GLU A 273 -20.56 1.48 -0.28
C GLU A 273 -20.85 0.91 1.10
N ARG A 274 -21.30 -0.35 1.20
CA ARG A 274 -21.63 -0.98 2.48
C ARG A 274 -20.39 -1.32 3.28
N ASP A 275 -19.38 -1.86 2.61
CA ASP A 275 -18.24 -2.47 3.30
C ASP A 275 -17.04 -1.52 3.39
N HIS A 276 -16.99 -0.46 2.56
CA HIS A 276 -15.83 0.45 2.45
C HIS A 276 -16.21 1.93 2.36
N ALA A 277 -17.26 2.35 3.09
CA ALA A 277 -17.81 3.71 3.08
C ALA A 277 -16.77 4.83 3.29
N ASP A 278 -15.73 4.56 4.08
CA ASP A 278 -14.70 5.53 4.45
C ASP A 278 -13.64 5.74 3.36
N THR A 279 -13.63 4.92 2.32
CA THR A 279 -12.61 5.02 1.27
C THR A 279 -12.89 6.21 0.34
N PRO A 280 -11.85 6.96 -0.10
CA PRO A 280 -12.02 8.05 -1.06
C PRO A 280 -12.75 7.62 -2.33
N LEU A 281 -12.58 6.35 -2.72
CA LEU A 281 -13.20 5.74 -3.88
C LEU A 281 -14.71 5.50 -3.69
N ALA A 282 -15.15 5.04 -2.51
CA ALA A 282 -16.56 4.93 -2.17
C ALA A 282 -17.22 6.32 -2.08
N GLN A 283 -16.54 7.29 -1.47
CA GLN A 283 -17.00 8.68 -1.38
C GLN A 283 -17.12 9.34 -2.76
N ALA A 284 -16.15 9.11 -3.65
CA ALA A 284 -16.20 9.58 -5.04
C ALA A 284 -17.35 8.92 -5.83
N SER A 285 -17.60 7.61 -5.61
CA SER A 285 -18.72 6.89 -6.23
C SER A 285 -20.08 7.42 -5.75
N ALA A 286 -20.23 7.63 -4.44
CA ALA A 286 -21.45 8.16 -3.83
C ALA A 286 -21.75 9.60 -4.28
N THR A 287 -20.72 10.46 -4.30
CA THR A 287 -20.85 11.85 -4.77
C THR A 287 -21.18 11.93 -6.25
N ALA A 288 -20.56 11.11 -7.09
CA ALA A 288 -20.88 11.00 -8.51
C ALA A 288 -22.33 10.52 -8.74
N ARG A 289 -22.81 9.53 -7.97
CA ARG A 289 -24.21 9.08 -8.01
C ARG A 289 -25.19 10.18 -7.58
N ALA A 290 -24.91 10.87 -6.47
CA ALA A 290 -25.73 11.96 -6.00
C ALA A 290 -25.77 13.14 -6.99
N ALA A 291 -24.64 13.43 -7.65
CA ALA A 291 -24.57 14.43 -8.71
C ALA A 291 -25.40 14.03 -9.94
N ALA A 292 -25.34 12.76 -10.35
CA ALA A 292 -26.15 12.23 -11.44
C ALA A 292 -27.66 12.25 -11.12
N ALA A 293 -28.06 11.86 -9.90
CA ALA A 293 -29.46 11.91 -9.46
C ALA A 293 -30.01 13.34 -9.43
N ARG A 294 -29.21 14.31 -8.96
CA ARG A 294 -29.55 15.74 -9.02
C ARG A 294 -29.69 16.24 -10.46
N ALA A 295 -28.79 15.81 -11.35
CA ALA A 295 -28.85 16.18 -12.77
C ALA A 295 -30.06 15.57 -13.51
N CYS A 296 -30.52 14.39 -13.09
CA CYS A 296 -31.73 13.75 -13.64
C CYS A 296 -33.04 14.23 -13.01
N GLY A 297 -33.01 15.15 -12.02
CA GLY A 297 -34.20 15.72 -11.40
C GLY A 297 -35.00 14.76 -10.52
N THR A 298 -34.43 13.63 -10.12
CA THR A 298 -35.09 12.61 -9.28
C THR A 298 -34.66 12.74 -7.81
N ALA A 299 -34.72 13.97 -7.28
CA ALA A 299 -34.52 14.24 -5.86
C ALA A 299 -35.82 14.04 -5.07
#